data_AF-A0A2E0XFN1-F1
#
_entry.id   AF-A0A2E0XFN1-F1
#
_cell.length_a   1.000
_cell.length_b   1.000
_cell.length_c   1.000
_cell.angle_alpha   90.00
_cell.angle_beta   90.00
_cell.angle_gamma   90.00
#
_symmetry.space_group_name_H-M   'P 1'
#
loop_
_entity.id
_entity.type
_entity.pdbx_description
1 polymer ?
#
loop_
_entity_poly.entity_id
_entity_poly.type
_entity_poly.pdbx_seq_one_letter_code
_entity_poly.pdbx_strand_id
1 'polypeptide(L)' 'MVNTKAQMVACVHDEIILEVEEEQTPKAQQILQRVMVSAGQHYLTEVPVVVEATMADNWAGK' A
#
# COMPACT_ATOMS: atom_id res chain seq x y z
N MET A 1 10.81 -12.52 -7.09
CA MET A 1 9.88 -11.65 -6.35
C MET A 1 10.18 -11.75 -4.87
N VAL A 2 10.17 -10.63 -4.15
CA VAL A 2 10.26 -10.66 -2.69
C VAL A 2 8.96 -11.23 -2.14
N ASN A 3 9.04 -12.20 -1.24
CA ASN A 3 7.87 -12.69 -0.51
C ASN A 3 7.77 -11.98 0.85
N THR A 4 6.79 -11.06 0.99
CA THR A 4 6.49 -10.38 2.25
C THR A 4 5.42 -11.10 3.08
N LYS A 5 4.79 -12.15 2.51
CA LYS A 5 3.58 -12.80 3.05
C LYS A 5 2.42 -11.83 3.37
N ALA A 6 2.43 -10.62 2.82
CA ALA A 6 1.36 -9.64 2.98
C ALA A 6 0.03 -10.21 2.43
N GLN A 7 -1.05 -10.00 3.16
CA GLN A 7 -2.40 -10.39 2.74
C GLN A 7 -3.27 -9.15 2.57
N MET A 8 -4.01 -9.06 1.46
CA MET A 8 -5.03 -8.02 1.31
C MET A 8 -6.19 -8.32 2.24
N VAL A 9 -6.50 -7.38 3.12
CA VAL A 9 -7.64 -7.47 4.04
C VAL A 9 -8.84 -6.73 3.46
N ALA A 10 -8.62 -5.54 2.92
CA ALA A 10 -9.68 -4.72 2.35
C ALA A 10 -9.15 -3.75 1.27
N CYS A 11 -10.07 -3.30 0.43
CA CYS A 11 -9.90 -2.19 -0.49
C CYS A 11 -11.16 -1.32 -0.38
N VAL A 12 -11.03 -0.10 0.13
CA VAL A 12 -12.15 0.77 0.49
C VAL A 12 -11.88 2.15 -0.08
N HIS A 13 -12.70 2.58 -1.04
CA HIS A 13 -12.49 3.81 -1.80
C HIS A 13 -11.09 3.85 -2.45
N ASP A 14 -10.23 4.75 -2.02
CA ASP A 14 -8.85 4.96 -2.47
C ASP A 14 -7.81 4.29 -1.57
N GLU A 15 -8.26 3.53 -0.57
CA GLU A 15 -7.43 2.89 0.44
C GLU A 15 -7.32 1.37 0.26
N ILE A 16 -6.10 0.85 0.35
CA ILE A 16 -5.80 -0.59 0.44
C ILE A 16 -5.27 -0.90 1.83
N ILE A 17 -5.77 -1.96 2.45
CA ILE A 17 -5.36 -2.44 3.78
C ILE A 17 -4.69 -3.80 3.62
N LEU A 18 -3.45 -3.90 4.12
CA LEU A 18 -2.68 -5.13 4.14
C LEU A 18 -2.43 -5.56 5.58
N GLU A 19 -2.56 -6.84 5.85
CA GLU A 19 -2.04 -7.48 7.06
C GLU A 19 -0.67 -8.11 6.73
N VAL A 20 0.31 -7.87 7.59
CA VAL A 20 1.72 -8.18 7.35
C VAL A 20 2.41 -8.57 8.66
N GLU A 21 3.32 -9.53 8.59
CA GLU A 21 4.27 -9.81 9.68
C GLU A 21 5.10 -8.54 9.98
N GLU A 22 5.18 -8.12 11.24
CA GLU A 22 5.75 -6.81 11.67
C GLU A 22 7.12 -6.51 11.04
N GLU A 23 8.01 -7.49 10.98
CA GLU A 23 9.36 -7.39 10.39
C GLU A 23 9.35 -7.07 8.88
N GLN A 24 8.26 -7.38 8.18
CA GLN A 24 8.09 -7.14 6.74
C GLN A 24 7.38 -5.82 6.43
N THR A 25 6.85 -5.11 7.43
CA THR A 25 6.04 -3.90 7.24
C THR A 25 6.73 -2.82 6.41
N PRO A 26 8.00 -2.44 6.66
CA PRO A 26 8.68 -1.43 5.84
C PRO A 26 8.77 -1.83 4.37
N LYS A 27 8.94 -3.13 4.10
CA LYS A 27 9.09 -3.66 2.75
C LYS A 27 7.74 -3.74 2.03
N ALA A 28 6.70 -4.19 2.73
CA ALA A 28 5.35 -4.21 2.21
C ALA A 28 4.85 -2.80 1.89
N GLN A 29 5.12 -1.83 2.77
CA GLN A 29 4.81 -0.41 2.57
C GLN A 29 5.43 0.13 1.27
N GLN A 30 6.74 -0.08 1.09
CA GLN A 30 7.44 0.34 -0.13
C GLN A 30 6.87 -0.31 -1.41
N ILE A 31 6.51 -1.59 -1.34
CA ILE A 31 5.90 -2.30 -2.47
C ILE A 31 4.52 -1.72 -2.79
N LEU A 32 3.67 -1.54 -1.78
CA LEU A 32 2.32 -1.01 -1.94
C LEU A 32 2.35 0.40 -2.55
N GLN A 33 3.15 1.30 -1.98
CA GLN A 33 3.30 2.67 -2.50
C GLN A 33 3.75 2.67 -3.96
N ARG A 34 4.81 1.93 -4.29
CA ARG A 34 5.33 1.86 -5.66
C ARG A 34 4.29 1.33 -6.64
N VAL A 35 3.57 0.27 -6.27
CA VAL A 35 2.56 -0.35 -7.13
C VAL A 35 1.37 0.58 -7.33
N MET A 36 0.86 1.20 -6.27
CA MET A 36 -0.26 2.13 -6.36
C MET A 36 0.09 3.37 -7.19
N VAL A 37 1.28 3.97 -7.00
CA VAL A 37 1.76 5.08 -7.84
C VAL A 37 1.84 4.64 -9.30
N SER A 38 2.48 3.50 -9.58
CA SER A 38 2.63 2.99 -10.94
C SER A 38 1.28 2.69 -11.60
N ALA A 39 0.33 2.13 -10.85
CA ALA A 39 -1.00 1.81 -11.35
C ALA A 39 -1.80 3.09 -11.64
N GLY A 40 -1.76 4.07 -10.74
CA GLY A 40 -2.44 5.35 -10.94
C GLY A 40 -1.84 6.14 -12.11
N GLN A 41 -0.51 6.22 -12.20
CA GLN A 41 0.19 6.96 -13.26
C GLN A 41 -0.04 6.38 -14.66
N HIS A 42 -0.41 5.10 -14.75
CA HIS A 42 -0.81 4.48 -16.01
C HIS A 42 -2.06 5.15 -16.61
N TYR A 43 -3.00 5.59 -15.77
CA TYR A 43 -4.26 6.22 -16.19
C TYR A 43 -4.21 7.75 -16.10
N LEU A 44 -3.59 8.28 -15.05
CA LEU A 44 -3.45 9.72 -14.82
C LEU A 44 -2.12 10.20 -15.39
N THR A 45 -2.10 10.50 -16.69
CA THR A 45 -0.85 10.82 -17.40
C THR A 45 -0.35 12.24 -17.17
N GLU A 46 -1.25 13.17 -16.82
CA GLU A 46 -0.93 14.60 -16.67
C GLU A 46 -0.91 15.07 -15.21
N VAL A 47 -1.42 14.26 -14.29
CA VAL A 47 -1.52 14.58 -12.86
C VAL A 47 -0.68 13.58 -12.07
N PRO A 48 0.21 14.03 -11.18
CA PRO A 48 1.05 13.12 -10.39
C PRO A 48 0.19 12.33 -9.39
N VAL A 49 0.47 11.03 -9.27
CA VAL A 49 -0.13 10.18 -8.25
C VAL A 49 0.76 10.12 -7.02
N VAL A 50 0.20 10.47 -5.87
CA VAL A 50 0.86 10.44 -4.55
C VAL A 50 0.14 9.43 -3.66
N VAL A 51 0.91 8.58 -2.98
CA VAL A 51 0.36 7.52 -2.11
C VAL A 51 0.96 7.63 -0.73
N GLU A 52 0.09 7.83 0.25
CA GLU A 52 0.43 7.79 1.67
C GLU A 52 0.16 6.39 2.23
N ALA A 53 1.11 5.87 3.00
CA ALA A 53 1.00 4.57 3.62
C ALA A 53 1.47 4.66 5.06
N THR A 54 0.58 4.30 6.00
CA THR A 54 0.84 4.26 7.45
C THR A 54 0.87 2.82 7.93
N MET A 55 1.73 2.54 8.92
CA MET A 55 1.74 1.29 9.66
C MET A 55 0.94 1.48 10.95
N ALA A 56 -0.04 0.64 11.20
CA ALA A 56 -0.89 0.73 12.39
C ALA A 56 -1.38 -0.64 12.84
N ASP A 57 -1.52 -0.83 14.16
CA ASP A 57 -2.03 -2.07 14.76
C ASP A 57 -3.55 -2.24 14.59
N ASN A 58 -4.23 -1.15 14.26
CA ASN A 58 -5.65 -1.12 13.96
C ASN A 58 -5.96 -0.01 12.95
N TRP A 59 -7.09 -0.14 12.28
CA TRP A 59 -7.46 0.76 11.20
C TRP A 59 -7.72 2.20 11.66
N ALA A 60 -8.23 2.41 12.87
CA ALA A 60 -8.49 3.75 13.39
C ALA A 60 -7.21 4.54 13.70
N GLY A 61 -6.07 3.86 13.84
CA GLY A 61 -4.75 4.46 14.10
C GLY A 61 -3.94 4.80 12.85
N LYS A 62 -4.56 4.78 11.67
CA LYS A 62 -3.93 5.11 10.39
C LYS A 62 -3.60 6.60 10.25
#